data_AF-A0A7S0MXA6-F1
#
_entry.id   AF-A0A7S0MXA6-F1
#
_cell.length_a   1.000
_cell.length_b   1.000
_cell.length_c   1.000
_cell.angle_alpha   90.00
_cell.angle_beta   90.00
_cell.angle_gamma   90.00
#
_symmetry.space_group_name_H-M   'P 1'
#
loop_
_entity.id
_entity.type
_entity.pdbx_description
1 polymer ?
#
loop_
_entity_poly.entity_id
_entity_poly.type
_entity_poly.pdbx_seq_one_letter_code
_entity_poly.pdbx_strand_id
1 'polypeptide(L)'
;VEHLTLSHATGGDPEGIKLRPAQGLEAVDYVLPGYNVWGSIIESLAAIGYDNSNVYSMSYDWRLSLAMLEERDKYFTRLKAMMELSLKIHGVKAGVLAHSFGDTIFRYFLSWVESPHGGNAVHGWVEKHVAAFVNIC
;
A
#
# COMPACT_ATOMS: atom_id res chain seq x y z
N VAL A 1 16.67 -13.45 -15.19
CA VAL A 1 16.81 -12.93 -13.81
C VAL A 1 17.07 -11.43 -13.80
N GLU A 2 17.71 -10.87 -14.83
CA GLU A 2 17.98 -9.42 -14.99
C GLU A 2 16.77 -8.50 -14.81
N HIS A 3 15.58 -8.91 -15.27
CA HIS A 3 14.35 -8.11 -15.15
C HIS A 3 13.81 -7.95 -13.72
N LEU A 4 14.27 -8.80 -12.77
CA LEU A 4 13.85 -8.75 -11.36
C LEU A 4 14.93 -8.18 -10.44
N THR A 5 16.16 -7.99 -10.92
CA THR A 5 17.24 -7.39 -10.13
C THR A 5 17.11 -5.87 -10.06
N LEU A 6 17.55 -5.30 -8.94
CA LEU A 6 17.75 -3.84 -8.83
C LEU A 6 19.16 -3.49 -9.34
N SER A 7 19.33 -2.26 -9.81
CA SER A 7 20.64 -1.73 -10.15
C SER A 7 21.54 -1.70 -8.91
N HIS A 8 22.71 -2.33 -8.98
CA HIS A 8 23.68 -2.28 -7.88
C HIS A 8 24.23 -0.88 -7.61
N ALA A 9 24.20 0.01 -8.60
CA ALA A 9 24.70 1.38 -8.47
C ALA A 9 23.67 2.32 -7.84
N THR A 10 22.38 2.17 -8.18
CA THR A 10 21.33 3.12 -7.80
C THR A 10 20.29 2.56 -6.84
N GLY A 11 20.22 1.24 -6.65
CA GLY A 11 19.15 0.55 -5.92
C GLY A 11 17.78 0.60 -6.63
N GLY A 12 17.68 1.25 -7.79
CA GLY A 12 16.46 1.38 -8.57
C GLY A 12 16.36 0.40 -9.73
N ASP A 13 15.65 0.80 -10.78
CA ASP A 13 15.53 -0.04 -11.97
C ASP A 13 16.87 -0.10 -12.74
N PRO A 14 17.26 -1.26 -13.31
CA PRO A 14 18.40 -1.34 -14.23
C PRO A 14 18.20 -0.49 -15.49
N GLU A 15 19.29 -0.10 -16.14
CA GLU A 15 19.22 0.66 -17.40
C GLU A 15 18.41 -0.08 -18.46
N GLY A 16 17.46 0.61 -19.10
CA GLY A 16 16.58 0.04 -20.12
C GLY A 16 15.46 -0.86 -19.59
N ILE A 17 15.37 -1.11 -18.28
CA ILE A 17 14.34 -1.95 -17.67
C ILE A 17 13.43 -1.09 -16.79
N LYS A 18 12.11 -1.31 -16.87
CA LYS A 18 11.13 -0.68 -15.98
C LYS A 18 10.21 -1.76 -15.41
N LEU A 19 10.18 -1.89 -14.10
CA LEU A 19 9.29 -2.82 -13.39
C LEU A 19 8.41 -2.05 -12.40
N ARG A 20 7.10 -2.27 -12.43
CA ARG A 20 6.17 -1.66 -11.47
C ARG A 20 5.24 -2.72 -10.88
N PRO A 21 4.81 -2.55 -9.61
CA PRO A 21 3.86 -3.46 -9.01
C PRO A 21 2.53 -3.40 -9.78
N ALA A 22 1.90 -4.57 -9.99
CA ALA A 22 0.51 -4.62 -10.41
C ALA A 22 -0.38 -3.87 -9.40
N GLN A 23 -1.54 -3.39 -9.85
CA GLN A 23 -2.48 -2.60 -9.04
C GLN A 23 -3.83 -3.32 -9.02
N GLY A 24 -4.74 -2.93 -8.11
CA GLY A 24 -6.06 -3.53 -8.01
C GLY A 24 -6.09 -4.78 -7.13
N LEU A 25 -7.28 -5.30 -6.83
CA LEU A 25 -7.43 -6.47 -5.95
C LEU A 25 -6.85 -7.73 -6.59
N GLU A 26 -6.85 -7.80 -7.92
CA GLU A 26 -6.21 -8.86 -8.72
C GLU A 26 -4.69 -8.90 -8.55
N ALA A 27 -4.07 -7.84 -8.03
CA ALA A 27 -2.63 -7.84 -7.76
C ALA A 27 -2.27 -8.51 -6.42
N VAL A 28 -3.27 -8.82 -5.59
CA VAL A 28 -3.07 -9.28 -4.21
C VAL A 28 -3.90 -10.51 -3.84
N ASP A 29 -4.82 -10.96 -4.69
CA ASP A 29 -5.66 -12.13 -4.41
C ASP A 29 -4.86 -13.44 -4.42
N TYR A 30 -4.18 -13.75 -5.54
CA TYR A 30 -3.41 -14.97 -5.78
C TYR A 30 -2.08 -14.62 -6.46
N VAL A 31 -0.96 -15.09 -5.89
CA VAL A 31 0.37 -14.89 -6.50
C VAL A 31 0.67 -15.92 -7.58
N LEU A 32 0.13 -17.14 -7.42
CA LEU A 32 0.18 -18.24 -8.38
C LEU A 32 -1.13 -19.04 -8.27
N PRO A 33 -1.52 -19.81 -9.31
CA PRO A 33 -2.65 -20.72 -9.20
C PRO A 33 -2.54 -21.60 -7.95
N GLY A 34 -3.55 -21.54 -7.07
CA GLY A 34 -3.58 -22.29 -5.80
C GLY A 34 -2.84 -21.64 -4.62
N TYR A 35 -2.17 -20.50 -4.81
CA TYR A 35 -1.48 -19.76 -3.75
C TYR A 35 -2.20 -18.45 -3.42
N ASN A 36 -3.13 -18.55 -2.48
CA ASN A 36 -3.93 -17.44 -1.97
C ASN A 36 -3.08 -16.56 -1.04
N VAL A 37 -3.14 -15.24 -1.24
CA VAL A 37 -2.54 -14.26 -0.33
C VAL A 37 -3.63 -13.47 0.39
N TRP A 38 -4.48 -12.77 -0.36
CA TRP A 38 -5.63 -12.04 0.19
C TRP A 38 -6.98 -12.55 -0.30
N GLY A 39 -7.01 -13.51 -1.24
CA GLY A 39 -8.25 -13.99 -1.89
C GLY A 39 -9.35 -14.35 -0.88
N SER A 40 -9.03 -15.09 0.19
CA SER A 40 -10.04 -15.50 1.17
C SER A 40 -10.60 -14.33 1.98
N ILE A 41 -9.78 -13.32 2.27
CA ILE A 41 -10.21 -12.10 2.97
C ILE A 41 -11.06 -11.25 2.04
N ILE A 42 -10.66 -11.10 0.77
CA ILE A 42 -11.41 -10.36 -0.25
C ILE A 42 -12.79 -10.99 -0.47
N GLU A 43 -12.86 -12.32 -0.60
CA GLU A 43 -14.14 -13.06 -0.70
C GLU A 43 -15.02 -12.87 0.54
N SER A 44 -14.42 -12.90 1.74
CA SER A 44 -15.16 -12.68 3.00
C SER A 44 -15.68 -11.25 3.12
N LEU A 45 -14.90 -10.26 2.69
CA LEU A 45 -15.33 -8.86 2.63
C LEU A 45 -16.47 -8.68 1.62
N ALA A 46 -16.37 -9.33 0.46
CA ALA A 46 -17.43 -9.31 -0.56
C ALA A 46 -18.76 -9.89 -0.03
N ALA A 47 -18.69 -10.97 0.75
CA ALA A 47 -19.87 -11.58 1.36
C ALA A 47 -20.63 -10.65 2.33
N ILE A 48 -19.97 -9.62 2.87
CA ILE A 48 -20.58 -8.62 3.76
C ILE A 48 -20.76 -7.25 3.10
N GLY A 49 -20.69 -7.17 1.77
CA GLY A 49 -21.05 -5.99 0.99
C GLY A 49 -19.91 -5.03 0.64
N TYR A 50 -18.66 -5.46 0.79
CA TYR A 50 -17.50 -4.72 0.27
C TYR A 50 -17.22 -5.09 -1.19
N ASP A 51 -16.68 -4.17 -1.98
CA ASP A 51 -16.33 -4.39 -3.37
C ASP A 51 -15.18 -3.46 -3.81
N ASN A 52 -14.87 -3.43 -5.10
CA ASN A 52 -13.79 -2.60 -5.66
C ASN A 52 -14.02 -1.08 -5.50
N SER A 53 -15.21 -0.64 -5.09
CA SER A 53 -15.50 0.77 -4.82
C SER A 53 -15.13 1.21 -3.42
N ASN A 54 -14.96 0.28 -2.47
CA ASN A 54 -14.69 0.56 -1.05
C ASN A 54 -13.56 -0.30 -0.43
N VAL A 55 -12.98 -1.24 -1.19
CA VAL A 55 -11.74 -1.96 -0.87
C VAL A 55 -10.66 -1.56 -1.85
N TYR A 56 -9.51 -1.18 -1.32
CA TYR A 56 -8.37 -0.73 -2.11
C TYR A 56 -7.13 -1.53 -1.75
N SER A 57 -6.46 -2.10 -2.74
CA SER A 57 -5.11 -2.64 -2.55
C SER A 57 -4.08 -1.53 -2.74
N MET A 58 -3.06 -1.55 -1.90
CA MET A 58 -1.92 -0.63 -1.98
C MET A 58 -0.65 -1.45 -2.22
N SER A 59 -0.57 -2.03 -3.42
CA SER A 59 0.58 -2.83 -3.85
C SER A 59 1.83 -1.98 -4.04
N TYR A 60 2.99 -2.51 -3.64
CA TYR A 60 4.28 -1.84 -3.73
C TYR A 60 5.39 -2.77 -4.21
N ASP A 61 6.48 -2.19 -4.70
CA ASP A 61 7.69 -2.94 -5.02
C ASP A 61 8.45 -3.29 -3.74
N TRP A 62 8.21 -4.49 -3.24
CA TRP A 62 8.79 -5.01 -2.00
C TRP A 62 10.31 -5.17 -2.02
N ARG A 63 10.97 -4.97 -3.17
CA ARG A 63 12.43 -4.98 -3.27
C ARG A 63 13.05 -3.66 -2.79
N LEU A 64 12.26 -2.58 -2.78
CA LEU A 64 12.75 -1.24 -2.48
C LEU A 64 12.81 -0.93 -0.98
N SER A 65 13.70 -0.01 -0.63
CA SER A 65 13.69 0.64 0.69
C SER A 65 12.49 1.58 0.84
N LEU A 66 12.15 1.92 2.08
CA LEU A 66 11.05 2.84 2.40
C LEU A 66 11.21 4.21 1.72
N ALA A 67 12.41 4.79 1.74
CA ALA A 67 12.68 6.06 1.06
C ALA A 67 12.45 5.95 -0.46
N MET A 68 12.93 4.87 -1.08
CA MET A 68 12.78 4.65 -2.52
C MET A 68 11.33 4.40 -2.94
N LEU A 69 10.51 3.80 -2.08
CA LEU A 69 9.07 3.66 -2.34
C LEU A 69 8.41 5.04 -2.55
N GLU A 70 8.84 6.06 -1.82
CA GLU A 70 8.36 7.42 -2.02
C GLU A 70 9.09 8.16 -3.15
N GLU A 71 10.41 8.07 -3.22
CA GLU A 71 11.20 8.79 -4.22
C GLU A 71 10.89 8.33 -5.64
N ARG A 72 10.89 7.00 -5.87
CA ARG A 72 10.68 6.39 -7.19
C ARG A 72 9.20 6.28 -7.55
N ASP A 73 8.39 5.79 -6.61
CA ASP A 73 7.02 5.34 -6.91
C ASP A 73 5.94 6.22 -6.29
N LYS A 74 6.31 7.20 -5.45
CA LYS A 74 5.37 8.08 -4.73
C LYS A 74 4.35 7.28 -3.93
N TYR A 75 4.76 6.13 -3.40
CA TYR A 75 3.85 5.16 -2.78
C TYR A 75 3.10 5.76 -1.59
N PHE A 76 3.80 6.45 -0.67
CA PHE A 76 3.15 7.02 0.51
C PHE A 76 2.31 8.25 0.17
N THR A 77 2.73 9.04 -0.82
CA THR A 77 1.91 10.12 -1.37
C THR A 77 0.60 9.59 -1.96
N ARG A 78 0.64 8.47 -2.71
CA ARG A 78 -0.55 7.81 -3.26
C ARG A 78 -1.43 7.21 -2.17
N LEU A 79 -0.83 6.56 -1.16
CA LEU A 79 -1.55 6.01 0.00
C LEU A 79 -2.32 7.10 0.74
N LYS A 80 -1.65 8.22 1.07
CA LYS A 80 -2.28 9.39 1.70
C LYS A 80 -3.48 9.88 0.88
N ALA A 81 -3.29 10.10 -0.42
CA ALA A 81 -4.34 10.58 -1.31
C ALA A 81 -5.53 9.62 -1.40
N MET A 82 -5.27 8.31 -1.41
CA MET A 82 -6.32 7.29 -1.43
C MET A 82 -7.16 7.32 -0.14
N MET A 83 -6.51 7.48 1.01
CA MET A 83 -7.22 7.56 2.30
C MET A 83 -8.05 8.84 2.43
N GLU A 84 -7.54 9.97 1.97
CA GLU A 84 -8.27 11.24 1.91
C GLU A 84 -9.48 11.15 0.96
N LEU A 85 -9.29 10.54 -0.21
CA LEU A 85 -10.36 10.32 -1.17
C LEU A 85 -11.42 9.36 -0.64
N SER A 86 -11.01 8.24 -0.06
CA SER A 86 -11.92 7.24 0.53
C SER A 86 -12.79 7.86 1.62
N LEU A 87 -12.20 8.63 2.54
CA LEU A 87 -12.96 9.35 3.57
C LEU A 87 -13.96 10.33 2.95
N LYS A 88 -13.58 11.05 1.89
CA LYS A 88 -14.46 12.00 1.20
C LYS A 88 -15.63 11.32 0.50
N ILE A 89 -15.42 10.14 -0.09
CA ILE A 89 -16.45 9.39 -0.82
C ILE A 89 -17.41 8.71 0.15
N HIS A 90 -16.89 8.02 1.15
CA HIS A 90 -17.67 7.11 2.01
C HIS A 90 -18.08 7.74 3.34
N GLY A 91 -17.48 8.87 3.74
CA GLY A 91 -17.77 9.55 5.00
C GLY A 91 -17.28 8.81 6.25
N VAL A 92 -16.57 7.69 6.10
CA VAL A 92 -16.03 6.87 7.18
C VAL A 92 -14.53 6.72 7.06
N LYS A 93 -13.85 6.58 8.20
CA LYS A 93 -12.39 6.39 8.25
C LYS A 93 -12.02 5.01 7.71
N ALA A 94 -10.83 4.89 7.14
CA ALA A 94 -10.35 3.63 6.57
C ALA A 94 -9.97 2.64 7.68
N GLY A 95 -10.44 1.39 7.56
CA GLY A 95 -9.82 0.24 8.21
C GLY A 95 -8.63 -0.22 7.38
N VAL A 96 -7.48 -0.42 8.03
CA VAL A 96 -6.24 -0.82 7.35
C VAL A 96 -5.86 -2.23 7.76
N LEU A 97 -5.67 -3.10 6.78
CA LEU A 97 -5.14 -4.44 6.93
C LEU A 97 -3.72 -4.46 6.39
N ALA A 98 -2.78 -5.02 7.16
CA ALA A 98 -1.42 -5.26 6.69
C ALA A 98 -0.98 -6.67 7.06
N HIS A 99 -0.08 -7.23 6.25
CA HIS A 99 0.47 -8.56 6.46
C HIS A 99 1.99 -8.54 6.38
N SER A 100 2.66 -9.23 7.31
CA SER A 100 4.12 -9.38 7.34
C SER A 100 4.84 -8.03 7.17
N PHE A 101 5.68 -7.87 6.14
CA PHE A 101 6.41 -6.62 5.89
C PHE A 101 5.50 -5.40 5.67
N GLY A 102 4.26 -5.60 5.22
CA GLY A 102 3.27 -4.53 5.05
C GLY A 102 2.98 -3.78 6.35
N ASP A 103 3.14 -4.42 7.51
CA ASP A 103 3.03 -3.76 8.80
C ASP A 103 4.13 -2.71 9.01
N THR A 104 5.37 -3.05 8.64
CA THR A 104 6.50 -2.10 8.70
C THR A 104 6.28 -0.93 7.76
N ILE A 105 5.78 -1.19 6.54
CA ILE A 105 5.39 -0.17 5.57
C ILE A 105 4.35 0.80 6.18
N PHE A 106 3.29 0.26 6.77
CA PHE A 106 2.21 1.09 7.29
C PHE A 106 2.62 1.87 8.54
N ARG A 107 3.37 1.28 9.48
CA ARG A 107 3.91 2.02 10.63
C ARG A 107 4.84 3.14 10.20
N TYR A 108 5.69 2.92 9.19
CA TYR A 108 6.49 4.00 8.61
C TYR A 108 5.59 5.10 8.05
N PHE A 109 4.54 4.74 7.31
CA PHE A 109 3.58 5.71 6.78
C PHE A 109 2.94 6.57 7.88
N LEU A 110 2.54 5.97 9.01
CA LEU A 110 1.96 6.70 10.15
C LEU A 110 2.90 7.78 10.69
N SER A 111 4.20 7.52 10.75
CA SER A 111 5.20 8.55 11.13
C SER A 111 5.51 9.52 9.99
N TRP A 112 5.50 9.03 8.74
CA TRP A 112 5.83 9.81 7.56
C TRP A 112 4.76 10.85 7.21
N VAL A 113 3.48 10.54 7.40
CA VAL A 113 2.37 11.35 6.85
C VAL A 113 2.26 12.73 7.48
N GLU A 114 2.49 12.87 8.78
CA GLU A 114 2.50 14.17 9.48
C GLU A 114 3.90 14.77 9.61
N SER A 115 4.95 14.07 9.17
CA SER A 115 6.31 14.58 9.21
C SER A 115 6.49 15.75 8.21
N PRO A 116 7.13 16.86 8.61
CA PRO A 116 7.49 17.95 7.69
C PRO A 116 8.41 17.50 6.54
N HIS A 117 9.16 16.43 6.74
CA HIS A 117 10.05 15.83 5.74
C HIS A 117 9.38 14.72 4.90
N GLY A 118 8.11 14.41 5.19
CA GLY A 118 7.34 13.38 4.51
C GLY A 118 6.05 13.96 3.91
N GLY A 119 4.91 13.43 4.34
CA GLY A 119 3.61 13.80 3.81
C GLY A 119 3.11 15.19 4.21
N ASN A 120 3.77 15.82 5.19
CA ASN A 120 3.49 17.17 5.71
C ASN A 120 1.98 17.44 5.90
N ALA A 121 1.25 16.43 6.38
CA ALA A 121 -0.15 16.54 6.68
C ALA A 121 -0.37 17.37 7.95
N VAL A 122 -1.55 17.98 8.07
CA VAL A 122 -1.95 18.68 9.28
C VAL A 122 -1.98 17.71 10.45
N HIS A 123 -1.49 18.13 11.61
CA HIS A 123 -1.56 17.34 12.84
C HIS A 123 -2.99 16.83 13.11
N GLY A 124 -3.12 15.55 13.47
CA GLY A 124 -4.40 14.88 13.65
C GLY A 124 -4.93 14.22 12.37
N TRP A 125 -4.11 14.14 11.32
CA TRP A 125 -4.45 13.46 10.07
C TRP A 125 -4.69 11.98 10.31
N VAL A 126 -3.86 11.31 11.12
CA VAL A 126 -4.01 9.88 11.40
C VAL A 126 -5.34 9.60 12.08
N GLU A 127 -5.66 10.32 13.15
CA GLU A 127 -6.91 10.21 13.90
C GLU A 127 -8.12 10.51 13.01
N LYS A 128 -7.97 11.39 12.02
CA LYS A 128 -9.05 11.73 11.08
C LYS A 128 -9.30 10.64 10.04
N HIS A 129 -8.27 9.92 9.57
CA HIS A 129 -8.39 9.03 8.39
C HIS A 129 -8.30 7.54 8.72
N VAL A 130 -7.78 7.14 9.88
CA VAL A 130 -7.61 5.73 10.27
C VAL A 130 -8.64 5.37 11.34
N ALA A 131 -9.50 4.39 11.06
CA ALA A 131 -10.43 3.84 12.05
C ALA A 131 -9.77 2.75 12.89
N ALA A 132 -9.09 1.83 12.22
CA ALA A 132 -8.44 0.68 12.83
C ALA A 132 -7.25 0.25 11.98
N PHE A 133 -6.23 -0.29 12.64
CA PHE A 133 -5.10 -0.94 11.99
C PHE A 133 -5.02 -2.39 12.50
N VAL A 134 -5.18 -3.34 11.60
CA VAL A 134 -5.11 -4.78 11.87
C VAL A 134 -3.88 -5.33 11.17
N ASN A 135 -2.95 -5.81 11.98
CA ASN A 135 -1.76 -6.52 11.51
C ASN A 135 -2.02 -8.04 11.57
N ILE A 136 -1.80 -8.71 10.44
CA ILE A 136 -1.85 -10.15 10.28
C ILE A 136 -0.39 -10.64 10.14
N CYS A 137 0.16 -11.20 11.23
CA CYS A 137 1.51 -11.78 11.28
C CYS A 137 1.47 -13.30 11.21
#